data_AF-A0A8H7K6L6-F1
#
_entry.id   AF-A0A8H7K6L6-F1
#
_cell.length_a   1.000
_cell.length_b   1.000
_cell.length_c   1.000
_cell.angle_alpha   90.00
_cell.angle_beta   90.00
_cell.angle_gamma   90.00
#
_symmetry.space_group_name_H-M   'P 1'
#
loop_
_entity.id
_entity.type
_entity.pdbx_description
1 polymer ?
#
loop_
_entity_poly.entity_id
_entity_poly.type
_entity_poly.pdbx_seq_one_letter_code
_entity_poly.pdbx_strand_id
1 'polypeptide(L)'
;MLDWRQTRLQGGPGLPREFDGILAGAPAFSMTSLFYASAQPYLYTGKPGDPTFLTEDEWRLVGEDMVKQCDKLDGVLDGILEDPELCQYRPESLICAKNQTTGCLTGTQIETVRSVFSPTYGPDGKFIYPRIQPAKDMPYAYYLSGDPFAYSTDWYRYVVYKDPSWDPATLSPADWPPLLETDTHNVATWKGDLSPAREAGTKILHYHGLEDTVITSENSARYYNHVSRTMELTSAELDEFYRYFRISGMNHCRGGNGASIIGASGDNFDEYKPDSNALAALVRWVEDGVAPDSLLGKKKEANSSQVAMSRRHCKYPKRNTYKGSGDVNSADSWQCL
;
A
#
# COMPACT_ATOMS: atom_id res chain seq x y z
N MET A 1 -0.60 -1.11 16.45
CA MET A 1 0.68 -1.10 15.71
C MET A 1 1.50 -2.27 16.22
N LEU A 2 1.81 -3.24 15.36
CA LEU A 2 2.73 -4.34 15.71
C LEU A 2 4.13 -3.74 15.76
N ASP A 3 4.59 -3.47 16.97
CA ASP A 3 5.95 -3.07 17.25
C ASP A 3 6.82 -4.34 17.18
N TRP A 4 7.59 -4.50 16.09
CA TRP A 4 8.55 -5.59 15.88
C TRP A 4 9.73 -5.52 16.87
N ARG A 5 9.49 -5.30 18.16
CA ARG A 5 10.56 -5.37 19.15
C ARG A 5 11.16 -6.77 19.10
N GLN A 6 12.48 -6.80 18.99
CA GLN A 6 13.26 -8.01 19.22
C GLN A 6 12.90 -8.65 20.59
N THR A 7 12.51 -7.86 21.59
CA THR A 7 12.06 -8.34 22.92
C THR A 7 10.66 -8.92 22.99
N ARG A 8 9.83 -8.80 21.94
CA ARG A 8 8.46 -9.36 21.90
C ARG A 8 8.35 -10.60 21.01
N LEU A 9 9.14 -10.68 19.93
CA LEU A 9 9.21 -11.88 19.08
C LEU A 9 10.10 -12.96 19.68
N GLN A 10 11.27 -12.56 20.19
CA GLN A 10 11.99 -13.33 21.18
C GLN A 10 11.56 -12.76 22.51
N GLY A 11 10.70 -13.46 23.25
CA GLY A 11 10.45 -13.08 24.62
C GLY A 11 11.80 -12.85 25.31
N GLY A 12 12.03 -11.63 25.80
CA GLY A 12 13.23 -11.35 26.61
C GLY A 12 13.33 -12.34 27.78
N PRO A 13 14.45 -12.40 28.53
CA PRO A 13 14.58 -13.34 29.65
C PRO A 13 13.37 -13.23 30.60
N GLY A 14 12.46 -14.22 30.55
CA GLY A 14 11.23 -14.27 31.36
C GLY A 14 9.93 -13.78 30.70
N LEU A 15 9.94 -13.27 29.46
CA LEU A 15 8.71 -12.98 28.70
C LEU A 15 8.37 -14.15 27.77
N PRO A 16 7.11 -14.58 27.67
CA PRO A 16 6.70 -15.61 26.72
C PRO A 16 6.79 -15.08 25.28
N ARG A 17 7.03 -15.99 24.32
CA ARG A 17 6.87 -15.74 22.89
C ARG A 17 5.46 -15.19 22.63
N GLU A 18 5.34 -14.05 21.97
CA GLU A 18 4.02 -13.44 21.76
C GLU A 18 3.22 -14.11 20.63
N PHE A 19 3.86 -14.52 19.53
CA PHE A 19 3.16 -15.08 18.36
C PHE A 19 3.95 -16.19 17.64
N ASP A 20 3.26 -17.28 17.31
CA ASP A 20 3.73 -18.32 16.39
C ASP A 20 3.50 -17.95 14.91
N GLY A 21 2.42 -17.24 14.63
CA GLY A 21 2.05 -16.74 13.31
C GLY A 21 1.62 -15.27 13.37
N ILE A 22 2.04 -14.47 12.39
CA ILE A 22 1.68 -13.06 12.24
C ILE A 22 1.05 -12.85 10.87
N LEU A 23 -0.18 -12.33 10.84
CA LEU A 23 -0.85 -11.83 9.64
C LEU A 23 -0.79 -10.30 9.65
N ALA A 24 -0.05 -9.71 8.71
CA ALA A 24 0.16 -8.27 8.63
C ALA A 24 -0.36 -7.71 7.29
N GLY A 25 -1.47 -6.98 7.35
CA GLY A 25 -2.09 -6.33 6.18
C GLY A 25 -1.80 -4.84 6.11
N ALA A 26 -1.49 -4.33 4.91
CA ALA A 26 -1.25 -2.91 4.61
C ALA A 26 -0.50 -2.16 5.74
N PRO A 27 0.72 -2.59 6.12
CA PRO A 27 1.33 -2.15 7.37
C PRO A 27 1.74 -0.68 7.35
N ALA A 28 1.43 0.05 8.43
CA ALA A 28 1.88 1.44 8.65
C ALA A 28 3.31 1.53 9.22
N PHE A 29 4.23 0.69 8.72
CA PHE A 29 5.66 0.79 9.01
C PHE A 29 6.33 1.93 8.22
N SER A 30 7.58 2.26 8.56
CA SER A 30 8.20 3.54 8.23
C SER A 30 7.33 4.71 8.69
N MET A 31 6.66 4.58 9.85
CA MET A 31 5.55 5.44 10.26
C MET A 31 5.91 6.92 10.29
N THR A 32 7.11 7.25 10.80
CA THR A 32 7.64 8.61 10.80
C THR A 32 7.68 9.20 9.38
N SER A 33 8.22 8.46 8.41
CA SER A 33 8.22 8.86 7.01
C SER A 33 6.81 8.92 6.40
N LEU A 34 5.92 8.00 6.80
CA LEU A 34 4.53 8.00 6.36
C LEU A 34 3.81 9.27 6.84
N PHE A 35 3.97 9.68 8.11
CA PHE A 35 3.39 10.94 8.59
C PHE A 35 3.88 12.16 7.83
N TYR A 36 5.18 12.22 7.54
CA TYR A 36 5.76 13.29 6.72
C TYR A 36 5.16 13.31 5.31
N ALA A 37 5.08 12.14 4.66
CA ALA A 37 4.57 11.99 3.30
C ALA A 37 3.06 12.27 3.19
N SER A 38 2.25 11.72 4.10
CA SER A 38 0.80 11.91 4.13
C SER A 38 0.37 13.36 4.42
N ALA A 39 1.27 14.20 4.92
CA ALA A 39 1.01 15.63 5.09
C ALA A 39 1.27 16.47 3.83
N GLN A 40 2.08 15.95 2.89
CA GLN A 40 2.48 16.69 1.69
C GLN A 40 1.33 17.02 0.73
N PRO A 41 0.35 16.12 0.46
CA PRO A 41 -0.72 16.40 -0.50
C PRO A 41 -1.45 17.71 -0.25
N TYR A 42 -1.70 18.08 1.01
CA TYR A 42 -2.32 19.35 1.38
C TYR A 42 -1.51 20.57 0.91
N LEU A 43 -0.18 20.51 0.97
CA LEU A 43 0.71 21.57 0.50
C LEU A 43 0.73 21.66 -1.04
N TYR A 44 0.49 20.55 -1.74
CA TYR A 44 0.47 20.50 -3.20
C TYR A 44 -0.87 20.95 -3.76
N THR A 45 -1.98 20.49 -3.17
CA THR A 45 -3.33 20.81 -3.65
C THR A 45 -3.73 22.23 -3.29
N GLY A 46 -3.31 22.72 -2.12
CA GLY A 46 -3.93 23.91 -1.53
C GLY A 46 -5.39 23.64 -1.16
N LYS A 47 -6.18 24.71 -1.10
CA LYS A 47 -7.59 24.71 -0.68
C LYS A 47 -8.55 24.89 -1.86
N PRO A 48 -9.84 24.58 -1.71
CA PRO A 48 -10.84 24.90 -2.73
C PRO A 48 -10.78 26.38 -3.16
N GLY A 49 -10.57 26.61 -4.45
CA GLY A 49 -10.41 27.94 -5.04
C GLY A 49 -8.97 28.29 -5.43
N ASP A 50 -7.96 27.57 -4.92
CA ASP A 50 -6.58 27.73 -5.34
C ASP A 50 -6.37 27.18 -6.77
N PRO A 51 -5.48 27.77 -7.59
CA PRO A 51 -5.22 27.30 -8.95
C PRO A 51 -4.55 25.91 -9.01
N THR A 52 -4.02 25.43 -7.89
CA THR A 52 -3.42 24.10 -7.71
C THR A 52 -4.46 23.05 -7.33
N PHE A 53 -5.66 23.46 -6.90
CA PHE A 53 -6.66 22.56 -6.37
C PHE A 53 -7.39 21.80 -7.49
N LEU A 54 -7.70 20.53 -7.24
CA LEU A 54 -8.53 19.69 -8.09
C LEU A 54 -9.76 19.27 -7.30
N THR A 55 -10.93 19.43 -7.90
CA THR A 55 -12.20 18.90 -7.41
C THR A 55 -12.22 17.37 -7.44
N GLU A 56 -13.17 16.78 -6.73
CA GLU A 56 -13.36 15.32 -6.74
C GLU A 56 -13.60 14.77 -8.16
N ASP A 57 -14.36 15.48 -8.99
CA ASP A 57 -14.62 15.09 -10.38
C ASP A 57 -13.36 15.16 -11.25
N GLU A 58 -12.48 16.13 -11.02
CA GLU A 58 -11.18 16.22 -11.69
C GLU A 58 -10.24 15.10 -11.24
N TRP A 59 -10.23 14.74 -9.95
CA TRP A 59 -9.48 13.56 -9.49
C TRP A 59 -10.03 12.25 -10.04
N ARG A 60 -11.35 12.13 -10.19
CA ARG A 60 -11.97 10.99 -10.86
C ARG A 60 -11.55 10.90 -12.32
N LEU A 61 -11.47 12.02 -13.03
CA LEU A 61 -10.92 12.08 -14.39
C LEU A 61 -9.46 11.60 -14.43
N VAL A 62 -8.63 12.00 -13.46
CA VAL A 62 -7.23 11.52 -13.34
C VAL A 62 -7.20 10.00 -13.15
N GLY A 63 -8.02 9.45 -12.26
CA GLY A 63 -8.09 8.00 -12.02
C GLY A 63 -8.55 7.21 -13.25
N GLU A 64 -9.54 7.71 -13.97
CA GLU A 64 -9.99 7.11 -15.23
C GLU A 64 -8.90 7.13 -16.32
N ASP A 65 -8.16 8.24 -16.45
CA ASP A 65 -7.06 8.34 -17.40
C ASP A 65 -5.84 7.49 -17.00
N MET A 66 -5.58 7.34 -15.69
CA MET A 66 -4.56 6.41 -15.18
C MET A 66 -4.83 4.97 -15.61
N VAL A 67 -6.05 4.48 -15.36
CA VAL A 67 -6.46 3.13 -15.78
C VAL A 67 -6.32 3.01 -17.29
N LYS A 68 -6.81 4.00 -18.06
CA LYS A 68 -6.69 4.00 -19.52
C LYS A 68 -5.24 3.88 -20.01
N GLN A 69 -4.28 4.48 -19.33
CA GLN A 69 -2.85 4.40 -19.69
C GLN A 69 -2.20 3.09 -19.27
N CYS A 70 -2.67 2.46 -18.19
CA CYS A 70 -1.91 1.43 -17.48
C CYS A 70 -2.56 0.04 -17.38
N ASP A 71 -3.88 -0.09 -17.53
CA ASP A 71 -4.64 -1.36 -17.42
C ASP A 71 -4.00 -2.45 -18.30
N LYS A 72 -3.70 -2.13 -19.56
CA LYS A 72 -3.14 -3.11 -20.51
C LYS A 72 -1.70 -3.57 -20.23
N LEU A 73 -1.01 -3.03 -19.23
CA LEU A 73 0.39 -3.38 -18.97
C LEU A 73 0.57 -4.83 -18.51
N ASP A 74 -0.46 -5.44 -17.92
CA ASP A 74 -0.48 -6.87 -17.56
C ASP A 74 -1.06 -7.78 -18.67
N GLY A 75 -1.48 -7.17 -19.78
CA GLY A 75 -2.02 -7.86 -20.97
C GLY A 75 -3.54 -7.97 -21.01
N VAL A 76 -4.26 -7.50 -19.98
CA VAL A 76 -5.73 -7.54 -19.90
C VAL A 76 -6.30 -6.12 -19.84
N LEU A 77 -7.58 -5.98 -20.22
CA LEU A 77 -8.33 -4.73 -20.07
C LEU A 77 -9.53 -5.02 -19.17
N ASP A 78 -9.30 -5.05 -17.87
CA ASP A 78 -10.33 -5.32 -16.86
C ASP A 78 -10.49 -4.18 -15.84
N GLY A 79 -9.73 -3.10 -16.03
CA GLY A 79 -9.73 -1.92 -15.18
C GLY A 79 -8.94 -2.09 -13.88
N ILE A 80 -8.17 -3.17 -13.75
CA ILE A 80 -7.32 -3.50 -12.59
C ILE A 80 -5.87 -3.32 -13.02
N LEU A 81 -5.07 -2.66 -12.18
CA LEU A 81 -3.63 -2.59 -12.40
C LEU A 81 -2.99 -3.78 -11.67
N GLU A 82 -2.71 -4.87 -12.38
CA GLU A 82 -2.20 -6.10 -11.74
C GLU A 82 -0.79 -5.89 -11.12
N ASP A 83 -0.02 -4.92 -11.65
CA ASP A 83 1.20 -4.41 -11.03
C ASP A 83 1.38 -2.89 -11.27
N PRO A 84 1.02 -2.03 -10.30
CA PRO A 84 1.09 -0.58 -10.46
C PRO A 84 2.53 -0.04 -10.53
N GLU A 85 3.56 -0.82 -10.19
CA GLU A 85 4.97 -0.40 -10.36
C GLU A 85 5.33 -0.21 -11.84
N LEU A 86 4.65 -0.92 -12.75
CA LEU A 86 4.83 -0.79 -14.20
C LEU A 86 4.20 0.49 -14.75
N CYS A 87 3.21 1.05 -14.03
CA CYS A 87 2.50 2.24 -14.45
C CYS A 87 3.33 3.50 -14.19
N GLN A 88 3.85 4.09 -15.26
CA GLN A 88 4.51 5.41 -15.25
C GLN A 88 3.55 6.45 -15.84
N TYR A 89 2.52 6.79 -15.05
CA TYR A 89 1.43 7.66 -15.47
C TYR A 89 1.91 9.04 -15.90
N ARG A 90 1.30 9.58 -16.96
CA ARG A 90 1.57 10.92 -17.48
C ARG A 90 0.28 11.73 -17.63
N PRO A 91 0.00 12.69 -16.73
CA PRO A 91 -1.26 13.44 -16.75
C PRO A 91 -1.41 14.44 -17.91
N GLU A 92 -0.35 14.71 -18.69
CA GLU A 92 -0.35 15.71 -19.78
C GLU A 92 -1.46 15.51 -20.83
N SER A 93 -1.93 14.27 -20.99
CA SER A 93 -3.07 13.91 -21.82
C SER A 93 -4.36 14.65 -21.44
N LEU A 94 -4.47 15.09 -20.18
CA LEU A 94 -5.63 15.80 -19.64
C LEU A 94 -5.51 17.33 -19.75
N ILE A 95 -4.43 17.89 -20.32
CA ILE A 95 -4.30 19.35 -20.47
C ILE A 95 -5.45 19.90 -21.32
N CYS A 96 -6.10 20.94 -20.82
CA CYS A 96 -7.18 21.62 -21.54
C CYS A 96 -6.75 22.13 -22.91
N ALA A 97 -7.55 21.82 -23.94
CA ALA A 97 -7.43 22.45 -25.24
C ALA A 97 -7.81 23.94 -25.16
N LYS A 98 -7.47 24.71 -26.20
CA LYS A 98 -7.83 26.13 -26.28
C LYS A 98 -9.36 26.29 -26.15
N ASN A 99 -9.79 27.13 -25.19
CA ASN A 99 -11.19 27.38 -24.83
C ASN A 99 -11.95 26.20 -24.19
N GLN A 100 -11.28 25.10 -23.84
CA GLN A 100 -11.88 24.03 -23.04
C GLN A 100 -11.67 24.34 -21.55
N THR A 101 -12.73 24.18 -20.75
CA THR A 101 -12.70 24.44 -19.30
C THR A 101 -13.32 23.31 -18.48
N THR A 102 -13.79 22.24 -19.11
CA THR A 102 -14.41 21.08 -18.47
C THR A 102 -13.86 19.78 -19.04
N GLY A 103 -13.79 18.74 -18.21
CA GLY A 103 -13.25 17.43 -18.61
C GLY A 103 -11.76 17.47 -18.97
N CYS A 104 -11.01 18.40 -18.39
CA CYS A 104 -9.58 18.60 -18.58
C CYS A 104 -9.00 19.34 -17.37
N LEU A 105 -7.67 19.42 -17.30
CA LEU A 105 -6.91 20.06 -16.24
C LEU A 105 -6.07 21.22 -16.80
N THR A 106 -5.89 22.25 -15.98
CA THR A 106 -4.93 23.33 -16.25
C THR A 106 -3.49 22.83 -16.11
N GLY A 107 -2.52 23.53 -16.71
CA GLY A 107 -1.10 23.20 -16.52
C GLY A 107 -0.67 23.20 -15.04
N THR A 108 -1.25 24.08 -14.22
CA THR A 108 -0.98 24.13 -12.77
C THR A 108 -1.51 22.88 -12.06
N GLN A 109 -2.75 22.47 -12.33
CA GLN A 109 -3.33 21.24 -11.77
C GLN A 109 -2.56 19.99 -12.22
N ILE A 110 -2.04 19.97 -13.44
CA ILE A 110 -1.20 18.87 -13.95
C ILE A 110 0.08 18.72 -13.11
N GLU A 111 0.72 19.82 -12.71
CA GLU A 111 1.89 19.77 -11.83
C GLU A 111 1.51 19.35 -10.41
N THR A 112 0.33 19.71 -9.91
CA THR A 112 -0.21 19.13 -8.66
C THR A 112 -0.33 17.61 -8.76
N VAL A 113 -0.92 17.11 -9.84
CA VAL A 113 -1.08 15.66 -10.09
C VAL A 113 0.28 14.96 -10.12
N ARG A 114 1.29 15.53 -10.79
CA ARG A 114 2.65 14.97 -10.76
C ARG A 114 3.23 14.93 -9.35
N SER A 115 3.03 15.99 -8.57
CA SER A 115 3.58 16.11 -7.21
C SER A 115 2.98 15.05 -6.28
N VAL A 116 1.67 14.80 -6.38
CA VAL A 116 0.97 13.76 -5.60
C VAL A 116 1.48 12.36 -5.94
N PHE A 117 1.77 12.08 -7.22
CA PHE A 117 2.28 10.77 -7.67
C PHE A 117 3.80 10.70 -7.78
N SER A 118 4.51 11.60 -7.09
CA SER A 118 5.97 11.57 -6.98
C SER A 118 6.41 11.06 -5.60
N PRO A 119 7.59 10.42 -5.49
CA PRO A 119 8.13 10.07 -4.19
C PRO A 119 8.38 11.32 -3.34
N THR A 120 8.26 11.18 -2.03
CA THR A 120 8.54 12.27 -1.10
C THR A 120 10.03 12.30 -0.76
N TYR A 121 10.63 13.47 -0.91
CA TYR A 121 12.01 13.76 -0.55
C TYR A 121 12.07 14.80 0.56
N GLY A 122 13.08 14.69 1.42
CA GLY A 122 13.38 15.61 2.50
C GLY A 122 14.49 16.60 2.16
N PRO A 123 15.08 17.23 3.19
CA PRO A 123 16.30 18.02 3.06
C PRO A 123 17.39 17.29 2.27
N ASP A 124 18.15 18.06 1.48
CA ASP A 124 19.26 17.59 0.64
C ASP A 124 18.89 16.49 -0.38
N GLY A 125 17.61 16.38 -0.75
CA GLY A 125 17.13 15.39 -1.71
C GLY A 125 17.13 13.96 -1.16
N LYS A 126 17.11 13.79 0.18
CA LYS A 126 17.03 12.47 0.80
C LYS A 126 15.67 11.84 0.58
N PHE A 127 15.63 10.63 0.03
CA PHE A 127 14.39 9.85 -0.08
C PHE A 127 13.74 9.61 1.30
N ILE A 128 12.45 9.93 1.45
CA ILE A 128 11.68 9.72 2.68
C ILE A 128 10.68 8.57 2.51
N TYR A 129 9.80 8.67 1.51
CA TYR A 129 8.70 7.73 1.31
C TYR A 129 8.38 7.57 -0.20
N PRO A 130 7.98 6.38 -0.65
CA PRO A 130 7.56 6.18 -2.04
C PRO A 130 6.33 7.02 -2.41
N ARG A 131 6.05 7.11 -3.71
CA ARG A 131 4.87 7.80 -4.23
C ARG A 131 3.59 7.07 -3.79
N ILE A 132 2.45 7.76 -3.84
CA ILE A 132 1.16 7.06 -3.92
C ILE A 132 1.15 6.30 -5.25
N GLN A 133 0.87 5.00 -5.24
CA GLN A 133 0.88 4.24 -6.48
C GLN A 133 -0.34 4.62 -7.35
N PRO A 134 -0.22 4.50 -8.68
CA PRO A 134 -1.35 4.68 -9.57
C PRO A 134 -2.51 3.72 -9.24
N ALA A 135 -3.72 4.25 -9.16
CA ALA A 135 -4.95 3.50 -8.95
C ALA A 135 -6.14 4.29 -9.50
N LYS A 136 -7.28 3.62 -9.66
CA LYS A 136 -8.52 4.29 -10.09
C LYS A 136 -9.12 5.13 -8.98
N ASP A 137 -9.21 4.57 -7.78
CA ASP A 137 -9.87 5.19 -6.64
C ASP A 137 -8.90 6.12 -5.91
N MET A 138 -9.11 7.43 -6.09
CA MET A 138 -8.28 8.46 -5.47
C MET A 138 -8.59 8.62 -3.97
N PRO A 139 -7.59 8.93 -3.13
CA PRO A 139 -7.77 9.09 -1.69
C PRO A 139 -8.35 10.48 -1.35
N TYR A 140 -9.42 10.89 -2.03
CA TYR A 140 -9.94 12.27 -1.99
C TYR A 140 -10.28 12.72 -0.57
N ALA A 141 -11.07 11.91 0.15
CA ALA A 141 -11.49 12.19 1.52
C ALA A 141 -10.34 12.17 2.55
N TYR A 142 -9.16 11.62 2.20
CA TYR A 142 -8.01 11.55 3.11
C TYR A 142 -6.98 12.63 2.83
N TYR A 143 -6.65 12.86 1.56
CA TYR A 143 -5.48 13.65 1.17
C TYR A 143 -5.76 14.80 0.21
N LEU A 144 -6.90 14.80 -0.50
CA LEU A 144 -7.08 15.65 -1.68
C LEU A 144 -8.28 16.60 -1.60
N SER A 145 -9.04 16.57 -0.49
CA SER A 145 -10.20 17.45 -0.26
C SER A 145 -9.84 18.92 0.03
N GLY A 146 -8.54 19.22 0.21
CA GLY A 146 -8.05 20.54 0.58
C GLY A 146 -8.04 20.79 2.09
N ASP A 147 -8.25 19.74 2.90
CA ASP A 147 -8.05 19.74 4.34
C ASP A 147 -6.74 19.03 4.72
N PRO A 148 -6.02 19.51 5.74
CA PRO A 148 -4.86 18.80 6.27
C PRO A 148 -5.22 17.40 6.77
N PHE A 149 -4.38 16.41 6.48
CA PHE A 149 -4.59 15.06 6.99
C PHE A 149 -4.50 15.03 8.52
N ALA A 150 -5.59 14.60 9.18
CA ALA A 150 -5.74 14.70 10.63
C ALA A 150 -4.64 13.94 11.40
N TYR A 151 -4.30 12.71 10.99
CA TYR A 151 -3.31 11.92 11.74
C TYR A 151 -1.90 12.51 11.69
N SER A 152 -1.47 13.02 10.54
CA SER A 152 -0.18 13.74 10.46
C SER A 152 -0.24 15.04 11.25
N THR A 153 -1.33 15.80 11.13
CA THR A 153 -1.50 17.07 11.86
C THR A 153 -1.42 16.86 13.38
N ASP A 154 -2.11 15.85 13.89
CA ASP A 154 -2.10 15.51 15.32
C ASP A 154 -0.72 14.98 15.77
N TRP A 155 -0.02 14.21 14.92
CA TRP A 155 1.34 13.76 15.24
C TRP A 155 2.29 14.96 15.40
N TYR A 156 2.24 15.93 14.50
CA TYR A 156 3.05 17.15 14.62
C TYR A 156 2.66 17.99 15.84
N ARG A 157 1.37 18.22 16.05
CA ARG A 157 0.88 19.00 17.19
C ARG A 157 1.22 18.38 18.52
N TYR A 158 0.94 17.09 18.72
CA TYR A 158 0.94 16.49 20.04
C TYR A 158 2.21 15.69 20.36
N VAL A 159 2.96 15.27 19.33
CA VAL A 159 4.18 14.46 19.53
C VAL A 159 5.43 15.24 19.17
N VAL A 160 5.49 15.82 17.96
CA VAL A 160 6.69 16.54 17.48
C VAL A 160 6.89 17.85 18.24
N TYR A 161 5.91 18.75 18.15
CA TYR A 161 6.04 20.12 18.68
C TYR A 161 5.41 20.31 20.05
N LYS A 162 4.49 19.43 20.46
CA LYS A 162 3.72 19.55 21.71
C LYS A 162 3.03 20.92 21.80
N ASP A 163 2.58 21.39 20.65
CA ASP A 163 1.89 22.66 20.44
C ASP A 163 0.59 22.38 19.65
N PRO A 164 -0.59 22.43 20.30
CA PRO A 164 -1.88 22.23 19.62
C PRO A 164 -2.19 23.32 18.59
N SER A 165 -1.48 24.46 18.63
CA SER A 165 -1.67 25.57 17.69
C SER A 165 -0.82 25.47 16.43
N TRP A 166 0.07 24.47 16.33
CA TRP A 166 0.89 24.26 15.13
C TRP A 166 0.01 24.14 13.87
N ASP A 167 0.40 24.88 12.83
CA ASP A 167 -0.34 24.97 11.58
C ASP A 167 0.27 24.01 10.53
N PRO A 168 -0.48 23.00 10.07
CA PRO A 168 -0.01 22.08 9.03
C PRO A 168 0.33 22.74 7.70
N ALA A 169 -0.18 23.94 7.43
CA ALA A 169 0.19 24.70 6.22
C ALA A 169 1.63 25.23 6.25
N THR A 170 2.29 25.20 7.42
CA THR A 170 3.67 25.67 7.59
C THR A 170 4.70 24.54 7.46
N LEU A 171 4.26 23.30 7.24
CA LEU A 171 5.14 22.15 7.08
C LEU A 171 6.15 22.37 5.96
N SER A 172 7.40 22.02 6.22
CA SER A 172 8.55 22.26 5.37
C SER A 172 9.62 21.17 5.55
N PRO A 173 10.69 21.15 4.73
CA PRO A 173 11.83 20.25 4.96
C PRO A 173 12.49 20.44 6.34
N ALA A 174 12.38 21.60 6.98
CA ALA A 174 12.95 21.85 8.30
C ALA A 174 12.25 21.06 9.43
N ASP A 175 11.04 20.55 9.17
CA ASP A 175 10.27 19.73 10.11
C ASP A 175 10.72 18.25 10.13
N TRP A 176 11.57 17.84 9.18
CA TRP A 176 12.04 16.46 9.10
C TRP A 176 12.96 16.04 10.27
N PRO A 177 14.00 16.82 10.66
CA PRO A 177 14.81 16.50 11.85
C PRO A 177 14.01 16.37 13.16
N PRO A 178 13.16 17.33 13.58
CA PRO A 178 12.41 17.19 14.84
C PRO A 178 11.43 16.01 14.78
N LEU A 179 10.87 15.69 13.61
CA LEU A 179 10.06 14.50 13.43
C LEU A 179 10.87 13.22 13.68
N LEU A 180 12.10 13.11 13.17
CA LEU A 180 12.97 11.94 13.42
C LEU A 180 13.32 11.77 14.90
N GLU A 181 13.47 12.87 15.64
CA GLU A 181 13.71 12.83 17.09
C GLU A 181 12.55 12.19 17.87
N THR A 182 11.34 12.11 17.30
CA THR A 182 10.19 11.44 17.93
C THR A 182 10.24 9.92 17.86
N ASP A 183 11.18 9.33 17.11
CA ASP A 183 11.32 7.87 16.98
C ASP A 183 12.02 7.20 18.19
N THR A 184 11.91 7.80 19.38
CA THR A 184 12.54 7.32 20.63
C THR A 184 12.06 5.93 21.05
N HIS A 185 10.89 5.51 20.57
CA HIS A 185 10.29 4.21 20.87
C HIS A 185 10.22 3.29 19.64
N ASN A 186 10.97 3.58 18.56
CA ASN A 186 10.97 2.82 17.31
C ASN A 186 9.57 2.72 16.68
N VAL A 187 8.79 3.81 16.75
CA VAL A 187 7.47 3.91 16.11
C VAL A 187 7.59 3.77 14.59
N ALA A 188 8.73 4.14 14.01
CA ALA A 188 9.03 3.92 12.61
C ALA A 188 8.87 2.45 12.22
N THR A 189 9.14 1.49 13.12
CA THR A 189 8.86 0.07 12.87
C THR A 189 9.54 -0.46 11.59
N TRP A 190 10.77 0.02 11.31
CA TRP A 190 11.47 -0.19 10.03
C TRP A 190 12.78 -0.99 10.16
N LYS A 191 12.81 -1.98 11.07
CA LYS A 191 13.99 -2.85 11.22
C LYS A 191 13.95 -3.97 10.17
N GLY A 192 15.00 -4.07 9.36
CA GLY A 192 15.14 -5.13 8.35
C GLY A 192 15.60 -6.48 8.91
N ASP A 193 16.23 -6.50 10.09
CA ASP A 193 16.69 -7.75 10.72
C ASP A 193 15.55 -8.44 11.47
N LEU A 194 15.06 -9.53 10.88
CA LEU A 194 14.02 -10.40 11.44
C LEU A 194 14.59 -11.73 11.97
N SER A 195 15.91 -11.82 12.21
CA SER A 195 16.54 -13.04 12.77
C SER A 195 15.83 -13.53 14.04
N PRO A 196 15.38 -12.63 14.95
CA PRO A 196 14.60 -13.06 16.11
C PRO A 196 13.31 -13.82 15.79
N ALA A 197 12.56 -13.40 14.79
CA ALA A 197 11.35 -14.10 14.36
C ALA A 197 11.70 -15.44 13.71
N ARG A 198 12.74 -15.46 12.87
CA ARG A 198 13.22 -16.67 12.18
C ARG A 198 13.68 -17.73 13.19
N GLU A 199 14.53 -17.36 14.15
CA GLU A 199 15.06 -18.25 15.19
C GLU A 199 13.97 -18.77 16.12
N ALA A 200 12.95 -17.96 16.41
CA ALA A 200 11.77 -18.38 17.16
C ALA A 200 10.85 -19.32 16.37
N GLY A 201 11.08 -19.52 15.06
CA GLY A 201 10.21 -20.31 14.19
C GLY A 201 8.89 -19.63 13.82
N THR A 202 8.76 -18.31 14.03
CA THR A 202 7.55 -17.55 13.75
C THR A 202 7.33 -17.40 12.24
N LYS A 203 6.08 -17.57 11.80
CA LYS A 203 5.68 -17.39 10.39
C LYS A 203 5.00 -16.04 10.20
N ILE A 204 5.43 -15.28 9.21
CA ILE A 204 4.92 -13.95 8.89
C ILE A 204 4.30 -14.00 7.50
N LEU A 205 2.98 -13.83 7.45
CA LEU A 205 2.22 -13.62 6.22
C LEU A 205 1.90 -12.13 6.13
N HIS A 206 2.52 -11.46 5.16
CA HIS A 206 2.30 -10.05 4.85
C HIS A 206 1.48 -9.93 3.57
N TYR A 207 0.50 -9.05 3.54
CA TYR A 207 -0.20 -8.68 2.31
C TYR A 207 -0.41 -7.18 2.18
N HIS A 208 -0.54 -6.70 0.94
CA HIS A 208 -0.90 -5.30 0.66
C HIS A 208 -1.76 -5.24 -0.61
N GLY A 209 -2.85 -4.47 -0.55
CA GLY A 209 -3.67 -4.16 -1.72
C GLY A 209 -2.94 -3.23 -2.69
N LEU A 210 -3.00 -3.54 -3.98
CA LEU A 210 -2.30 -2.76 -5.01
C LEU A 210 -3.03 -1.47 -5.40
N GLU A 211 -4.29 -1.30 -5.00
CA GLU A 211 -5.08 -0.07 -5.16
C GLU A 211 -5.16 0.74 -3.83
N ASP A 212 -4.29 0.44 -2.86
CA ASP A 212 -4.22 1.16 -1.59
C ASP A 212 -3.66 2.58 -1.73
N THR A 213 -4.54 3.56 -1.87
CA THR A 213 -4.14 4.97 -1.99
C THR A 213 -3.99 5.69 -0.65
N VAL A 214 -4.15 4.99 0.48
CA VAL A 214 -3.94 5.54 1.84
C VAL A 214 -2.51 5.24 2.30
N ILE A 215 -2.10 3.97 2.24
CA ILE A 215 -0.72 3.56 2.50
C ILE A 215 -0.22 2.89 1.23
N THR A 216 0.79 3.46 0.57
CA THR A 216 1.24 2.89 -0.70
C THR A 216 1.81 1.48 -0.55
N SER A 217 1.39 0.59 -1.46
CA SER A 217 1.92 -0.77 -1.57
C SER A 217 3.40 -0.81 -1.98
N GLU A 218 3.92 0.25 -2.62
CA GLU A 218 5.35 0.37 -2.94
C GLU A 218 6.22 0.33 -1.67
N ASN A 219 5.71 0.81 -0.52
CA ASN A 219 6.46 0.76 0.73
C ASN A 219 6.59 -0.68 1.28
N SER A 220 5.63 -1.56 0.97
CA SER A 220 5.71 -2.98 1.33
C SER A 220 6.75 -3.74 0.53
N ALA A 221 6.81 -3.51 -0.79
CA ALA A 221 7.89 -4.04 -1.62
C ALA A 221 9.26 -3.52 -1.15
N ARG A 222 9.35 -2.23 -0.81
CA ARG A 222 10.56 -1.61 -0.24
C ARG A 222 10.98 -2.28 1.07
N TYR A 223 10.03 -2.56 1.97
CA TYR A 223 10.33 -3.25 3.24
C TYR A 223 10.81 -4.68 3.01
N TYR A 224 10.14 -5.45 2.14
CA TYR A 224 10.58 -6.80 1.80
C TYR A 224 12.04 -6.80 1.29
N ASN A 225 12.36 -5.90 0.36
CA ASN A 225 13.72 -5.75 -0.15
C ASN A 225 14.70 -5.22 0.90
N HIS A 226 14.24 -4.44 1.88
CA HIS A 226 15.06 -4.02 3.01
C HIS A 226 15.40 -5.20 3.93
N VAL A 227 14.43 -6.06 4.25
CA VAL A 227 14.64 -7.28 5.04
C VAL A 227 15.63 -8.22 4.35
N SER A 228 15.39 -8.53 3.07
CA SER A 228 16.28 -9.38 2.26
C SER A 228 17.73 -8.87 2.29
N ARG A 229 17.95 -7.57 2.04
CA ARG A 229 19.29 -6.97 2.05
C ARG A 229 19.93 -6.92 3.44
N THR A 230 19.14 -6.70 4.50
CA THR A 230 19.67 -6.57 5.87
C THR A 230 20.09 -7.93 6.43
N MET A 231 19.31 -8.97 6.15
CA MET A 231 19.60 -10.33 6.59
C MET A 231 20.47 -11.12 5.61
N GLU A 232 20.79 -10.53 4.45
CA GLU A 232 21.51 -11.18 3.34
C GLU A 232 20.84 -12.49 2.86
N LEU A 233 19.50 -12.52 2.87
CA LEU A 233 18.70 -13.68 2.47
C LEU A 233 18.05 -13.46 1.11
N THR A 234 18.11 -14.49 0.26
CA THR A 234 17.35 -14.57 -0.98
C THR A 234 15.84 -14.66 -0.70
N SER A 235 15.00 -14.42 -1.72
CA SER A 235 13.56 -14.60 -1.59
C SER A 235 13.16 -16.03 -1.20
N ALA A 236 13.92 -17.04 -1.68
CA ALA A 236 13.69 -18.44 -1.34
C ALA A 236 14.01 -18.75 0.14
N GLU A 237 15.04 -18.13 0.71
CA GLU A 237 15.36 -18.28 2.14
C GLU A 237 14.38 -17.49 3.03
N LEU A 238 13.91 -16.33 2.58
CA LEU A 238 12.83 -15.62 3.27
C LEU A 238 11.54 -16.45 3.30
N ASP A 239 11.24 -17.23 2.25
CA ASP A 239 10.02 -18.05 2.15
C ASP A 239 9.86 -19.09 3.27
N GLU A 240 10.92 -19.39 4.01
CA GLU A 240 10.90 -20.26 5.19
C GLU A 240 10.09 -19.67 6.35
N PHE A 241 10.01 -18.33 6.46
CA PHE A 241 9.40 -17.65 7.60
C PHE A 241 8.68 -16.33 7.29
N TYR A 242 8.95 -15.67 6.15
CA TYR A 242 8.36 -14.39 5.77
C TYR A 242 7.94 -14.37 4.30
N ARG A 243 6.62 -14.33 4.06
CA ARG A 243 6.03 -14.27 2.71
C ARG A 243 5.19 -13.01 2.55
N TYR A 244 5.41 -12.27 1.47
CA TYR A 244 4.66 -11.07 1.10
C TYR A 244 3.81 -11.33 -0.15
N PHE A 245 2.50 -11.06 -0.07
CA PHE A 245 1.55 -11.20 -1.17
C PHE A 245 1.03 -9.84 -1.63
N ARG A 246 1.01 -9.64 -2.95
CA ARG A 246 0.48 -8.44 -3.60
C ARG A 246 -0.92 -8.74 -4.11
N ILE A 247 -1.91 -8.02 -3.60
CA ILE A 247 -3.33 -8.31 -3.86
C ILE A 247 -3.86 -7.33 -4.90
N SER A 248 -4.03 -7.77 -6.14
CA SER A 248 -4.55 -6.92 -7.21
C SER A 248 -6.02 -6.56 -6.99
N GLY A 249 -6.37 -5.32 -7.33
CA GLY A 249 -7.72 -4.76 -7.18
C GLY A 249 -8.25 -4.70 -5.73
N MET A 250 -7.34 -4.62 -4.74
CA MET A 250 -7.67 -4.38 -3.34
C MET A 250 -7.25 -2.96 -2.94
N ASN A 251 -8.17 -2.21 -2.32
CA ASN A 251 -7.91 -0.88 -1.74
C ASN A 251 -7.24 -1.02 -0.34
N HIS A 252 -7.34 0.01 0.51
CA HIS A 252 -6.76 -0.05 1.86
C HIS A 252 -7.41 -1.14 2.74
N CYS A 253 -6.64 -2.22 2.97
CA CYS A 253 -7.00 -3.43 3.73
C CYS A 253 -8.12 -4.31 3.14
N ARG A 254 -9.03 -3.77 2.32
CA ARG A 254 -10.24 -4.43 1.81
C ARG A 254 -10.87 -3.68 0.64
N GLY A 255 -11.97 -4.20 0.10
CA GLY A 255 -12.70 -3.54 -0.99
C GLY A 255 -11.88 -3.52 -2.28
N GLY A 256 -12.12 -2.51 -3.13
CA GLY A 256 -11.52 -2.43 -4.46
C GLY A 256 -12.33 -3.17 -5.53
N ASN A 257 -11.89 -3.01 -6.77
CA ASN A 257 -12.57 -3.47 -7.97
C ASN A 257 -12.22 -4.93 -8.37
N GLY A 258 -11.27 -5.58 -7.70
CA GLY A 258 -10.74 -6.88 -8.11
C GLY A 258 -11.04 -8.01 -7.13
N ALA A 259 -10.23 -9.07 -7.21
CA ALA A 259 -10.40 -10.29 -6.42
C ALA A 259 -9.83 -10.13 -5.00
N SER A 260 -10.30 -9.15 -4.25
CA SER A 260 -9.69 -8.73 -2.96
C SER A 260 -10.14 -9.54 -1.74
N ILE A 261 -11.16 -10.38 -1.85
CA ILE A 261 -11.65 -11.19 -0.72
C ILE A 261 -10.68 -12.35 -0.50
N ILE A 262 -9.72 -12.17 0.42
CA ILE A 262 -8.68 -13.14 0.80
C ILE A 262 -8.83 -13.67 2.24
N GLY A 263 -9.92 -13.38 2.95
CA GLY A 263 -10.14 -13.88 4.31
C GLY A 263 -9.21 -13.29 5.39
N ALA A 264 -8.68 -12.10 5.19
CA ALA A 264 -7.75 -11.45 6.14
C ALA A 264 -8.43 -10.64 7.26
N SER A 265 -9.73 -10.36 7.15
CA SER A 265 -10.53 -9.65 8.16
C SER A 265 -11.99 -10.10 8.09
N GLY A 266 -12.80 -9.76 9.11
CA GLY A 266 -14.23 -10.12 9.14
C GLY A 266 -15.01 -9.59 7.93
N ASP A 267 -14.70 -8.37 7.48
CA ASP A 267 -15.33 -7.73 6.31
C ASP A 267 -14.88 -8.34 4.97
N ASN A 268 -13.79 -9.11 4.98
CA ASN A 268 -13.23 -9.83 3.83
C ASN A 268 -13.36 -11.36 3.99
N PHE A 269 -14.24 -11.83 4.89
CA PHE A 269 -14.43 -13.26 5.11
C PHE A 269 -15.35 -13.87 4.04
N ASP A 270 -14.96 -15.02 3.50
CA ASP A 270 -15.79 -15.84 2.62
C ASP A 270 -15.94 -17.25 3.18
N GLU A 271 -14.83 -17.96 3.30
CA GLU A 271 -14.75 -19.31 3.84
C GLU A 271 -13.46 -19.48 4.64
N TYR A 272 -13.42 -20.42 5.59
CA TYR A 272 -12.21 -20.76 6.32
C TYR A 272 -11.49 -21.94 5.66
N LYS A 273 -10.91 -21.69 4.48
CA LYS A 273 -10.10 -22.67 3.74
C LYS A 273 -8.70 -22.10 3.49
N PRO A 274 -7.61 -22.83 3.79
CA PRO A 274 -6.25 -22.31 3.68
C PRO A 274 -5.86 -21.72 2.31
N ASP A 275 -6.48 -22.16 1.22
CA ASP A 275 -6.15 -21.64 -0.12
C ASP A 275 -6.81 -20.27 -0.41
N SER A 276 -7.96 -19.97 0.21
CA SER A 276 -8.79 -18.77 -0.03
C SER A 276 -8.98 -17.88 1.21
N ASN A 277 -8.24 -18.18 2.28
CA ASN A 277 -8.30 -17.45 3.54
C ASN A 277 -6.90 -17.31 4.14
N ALA A 278 -6.39 -16.08 4.21
CA ALA A 278 -5.04 -15.76 4.66
C ALA A 278 -4.80 -16.17 6.12
N LEU A 279 -5.81 -16.05 7.00
CA LEU A 279 -5.69 -16.52 8.38
C LEU A 279 -5.60 -18.05 8.43
N ALA A 280 -6.46 -18.76 7.70
CA ALA A 280 -6.40 -20.22 7.62
C ALA A 280 -5.08 -20.71 6.97
N ALA A 281 -4.56 -19.97 5.99
CA ALA A 281 -3.27 -20.26 5.36
C ALA A 281 -2.11 -20.12 6.36
N LEU A 282 -2.14 -19.08 7.19
CA LEU A 282 -1.15 -18.87 8.23
C LEU A 282 -1.22 -19.96 9.30
N VAL A 283 -2.42 -20.35 9.75
CA VAL A 283 -2.62 -21.45 10.69
C VAL A 283 -2.04 -22.76 10.12
N ARG A 284 -2.39 -23.11 8.87
CA ARG A 284 -1.82 -24.30 8.19
C ARG A 284 -0.30 -24.23 8.09
N TRP A 285 0.27 -23.06 7.84
CA TRP A 285 1.73 -22.90 7.77
C TRP A 285 2.40 -23.11 9.13
N VAL A 286 1.81 -22.58 10.21
CA VAL A 286 2.34 -22.73 11.57
C VAL A 286 2.20 -24.17 12.08
N GLU A 287 1.02 -24.77 11.93
CA GLU A 287 0.69 -26.06 12.54
C GLU A 287 1.14 -27.26 11.70
N ASP A 288 0.96 -27.18 10.38
CA ASP A 288 1.23 -28.30 9.46
C ASP A 288 2.52 -28.11 8.63
N GLY A 289 3.18 -26.95 8.75
CA GLY A 289 4.38 -26.63 7.97
C GLY A 289 4.10 -26.35 6.49
N VAL A 290 2.83 -26.23 6.08
CA VAL A 290 2.44 -26.04 4.66
C VAL A 290 2.25 -24.56 4.35
N ALA A 291 3.32 -23.94 3.86
CA ALA A 291 3.35 -22.52 3.51
C ALA A 291 2.54 -22.21 2.23
N PRO A 292 1.83 -21.07 2.15
CA PRO A 292 1.08 -20.71 0.94
C PRO A 292 2.00 -20.17 -0.16
N ASP A 293 1.91 -20.71 -1.38
CA ASP A 293 2.66 -20.19 -2.55
C ASP A 293 1.92 -19.06 -3.29
N SER A 294 0.61 -18.97 -3.06
CA SER A 294 -0.29 -17.91 -3.54
C SER A 294 -1.45 -17.76 -2.57
N LEU A 295 -2.23 -16.69 -2.69
CA LEU A 295 -3.51 -16.53 -2.00
C LEU A 295 -4.63 -16.42 -3.01
N LEU A 296 -5.62 -17.31 -2.96
CA LEU A 296 -6.81 -17.20 -3.81
C LEU A 296 -7.72 -16.10 -3.28
N GLY A 297 -7.76 -14.99 -4.01
CA GLY A 297 -8.73 -13.93 -3.81
C GLY A 297 -9.96 -14.12 -4.68
N LYS A 298 -11.09 -13.56 -4.23
CA LYS A 298 -12.36 -13.58 -4.95
C LYS A 298 -12.97 -12.18 -5.02
N LYS A 299 -13.77 -11.94 -6.04
CA LYS A 299 -14.72 -10.83 -6.16
C LYS A 299 -16.12 -11.42 -6.26
N LYS A 300 -17.06 -10.91 -5.48
CA LYS A 300 -18.47 -11.31 -5.57
C LYS A 300 -19.25 -10.32 -6.43
N GLU A 301 -20.29 -10.79 -7.08
CA GLU A 301 -21.28 -9.89 -7.70
C GLU A 301 -21.97 -9.02 -6.64
N ALA A 302 -22.40 -7.82 -7.03
CA ALA A 302 -23.06 -6.91 -6.10
C ALA A 302 -24.31 -7.55 -5.51
N ASN A 303 -24.44 -7.52 -4.18
CA ASN A 303 -25.55 -8.11 -3.43
C ASN A 303 -25.76 -9.63 -3.65
N SER A 304 -24.71 -10.36 -4.03
CA SER A 304 -24.75 -11.80 -4.28
C SER A 304 -23.56 -12.53 -3.64
N SER A 305 -23.71 -13.83 -3.40
CA SER A 305 -22.61 -14.71 -2.99
C SER A 305 -21.85 -15.30 -4.18
N GLN A 306 -22.35 -15.09 -5.42
CA GLN A 306 -21.75 -15.57 -6.64
C GLN A 306 -20.39 -14.92 -6.88
N VAL A 307 -19.38 -15.74 -7.18
CA VAL A 307 -18.02 -15.29 -7.51
C VAL A 307 -18.01 -14.79 -8.95
N ALA A 308 -17.76 -13.50 -9.14
CA ALA A 308 -17.63 -12.85 -10.44
C ALA A 308 -16.21 -12.98 -11.01
N MET A 309 -15.20 -13.01 -10.14
CA MET A 309 -13.79 -13.09 -10.51
C MET A 309 -13.00 -13.79 -9.41
N SER A 310 -11.96 -14.51 -9.79
CA SER A 310 -10.99 -15.11 -8.88
C SER A 310 -9.57 -14.92 -9.39
N ARG A 311 -8.63 -14.79 -8.47
CA ARG A 311 -7.21 -14.62 -8.80
C ARG A 311 -6.32 -15.26 -7.74
N ARG A 312 -5.29 -16.01 -8.15
CA ARG A 312 -4.23 -16.47 -7.24
C ARG A 312 -3.17 -15.38 -7.15
N HIS A 313 -3.24 -14.57 -6.10
CA HIS A 313 -2.32 -13.47 -5.86
C HIS A 313 -0.92 -13.99 -5.58
N CYS A 314 0.06 -13.41 -6.27
CA CYS A 314 1.42 -13.92 -6.27
C CYS A 314 2.20 -13.48 -5.03
N LYS A 315 3.03 -14.40 -4.56
CA LYS A 315 4.08 -14.10 -3.60
C LYS A 315 5.17 -13.26 -4.27
N TYR A 316 5.48 -12.11 -3.70
CA TYR A 316 6.58 -11.23 -4.13
C TYR A 316 7.92 -12.00 -4.12
N PRO A 317 8.84 -11.78 -5.08
CA PRO A 317 8.82 -10.76 -6.13
C PRO A 317 8.08 -11.14 -7.42
N LYS A 318 7.37 -12.28 -7.46
CA LYS A 318 6.65 -12.69 -8.67
C LYS A 318 5.50 -11.74 -8.99
N ARG A 319 5.20 -11.62 -10.27
CA ARG A 319 4.07 -10.87 -10.81
C ARG A 319 3.01 -11.84 -11.30
N ASN A 320 1.76 -11.43 -11.19
CA ASN A 320 0.69 -12.19 -11.82
C ASN A 320 0.63 -11.82 -13.30
N THR A 321 0.53 -12.82 -14.17
CA THR A 321 0.58 -12.61 -15.62
C THR A 321 -0.47 -13.47 -16.30
N TYR A 322 -1.28 -12.85 -17.14
CA TYR A 322 -2.28 -13.55 -17.93
C TYR A 322 -1.60 -14.46 -18.95
N LYS A 323 -2.08 -15.71 -19.08
CA LYS A 323 -1.47 -16.71 -19.97
C LYS A 323 -1.72 -16.44 -21.45
N GLY A 324 -2.54 -15.44 -21.79
CA GLY A 324 -2.94 -15.11 -23.16
C GLY A 324 -4.17 -15.89 -23.67
N SER A 325 -4.70 -16.81 -22.87
CA SER A 325 -5.89 -17.61 -23.20
C SER A 325 -6.67 -18.00 -21.94
N GLY A 326 -7.98 -18.19 -22.07
CA GLY A 326 -8.89 -18.53 -20.98
C GLY A 326 -9.79 -17.36 -20.58
N ASP A 327 -10.67 -17.58 -19.61
CA ASP A 327 -11.46 -16.50 -19.04
C ASP A 327 -10.57 -15.64 -18.13
N VAL A 328 -10.49 -14.34 -18.41
CA VAL A 328 -9.70 -13.39 -17.61
C VAL A 328 -10.19 -13.31 -16.16
N ASN A 329 -11.43 -13.68 -15.87
CA ASN A 329 -11.99 -13.72 -14.52
C ASN A 329 -11.68 -15.02 -13.76
N SER A 330 -11.08 -16.02 -14.42
CA SER A 330 -10.70 -17.29 -13.81
C SER A 330 -9.26 -17.26 -13.32
N ALA A 331 -9.04 -17.73 -12.09
CA ALA A 331 -7.69 -17.84 -11.52
C ALA A 331 -6.74 -18.75 -12.33
N ASP A 332 -7.28 -19.73 -13.06
CA ASP A 332 -6.47 -20.70 -13.81
C ASP A 332 -5.90 -20.13 -15.12
N SER A 333 -6.43 -18.99 -15.58
CA SER A 333 -5.94 -18.29 -16.77
C SER A 333 -4.70 -17.42 -16.49
N TRP A 334 -4.22 -17.41 -15.24
CA TRP A 334 -3.11 -16.59 -14.77
C TRP A 334 -2.01 -17.45 -14.16
N GLN A 335 -0.81 -16.90 -14.09
CA GLN A 335 0.35 -17.54 -13.47
C GLN A 335 1.29 -16.53 -12.84
N CYS A 336 2.00 -16.97 -11.80
CA CYS A 336 3.03 -16.18 -11.14
C CYS A 336 4.38 -16.38 -11.83
N LEU A 337 4.90 -15.33 -12.46
CA LEU A 337 6.21 -15.29 -13.12
C LEU A 337 7.20 -14.37 -12.41
#